data_AF-A0A0D0Q0F2-F1
#
_entry.id   AF-A0A0D0Q0F2-F1
#
_cell.length_a   1.000
_cell.length_b   1.000
_cell.length_c   1.000
_cell.angle_alpha   90.00
_cell.angle_beta   90.00
_cell.angle_gamma   90.00
#
_symmetry.space_group_name_H-M   'P 1'
#
loop_
_entity.id
_entity.type
_entity.pdbx_description
1 polymer ?
#
loop_
_entity_poly.entity_id
_entity_poly.type
_entity_poly.pdbx_seq_one_letter_code
_entity_poly.pdbx_strand_id
1 'polypeptide(L)'
;MPARLVLTALIAALAGSVATGAYLNERARWLAAIDFRLVYPEVPAEILAAVREAEAGYYSDRGLLLVWSEEAQDLLTFLGPGLTYRLDLSVGPYRIKASTIESLLPWAVENGYLVVEGAPEEHVLQALAYFAEQPGLARWGVAAILEQLRQRHPELRGMAWDEIAADRRLVAKLYSGYMGAGGDWSGWAESIEPGPEAQRRLGLAEDRGV
;
A
#
# COMPACT_ATOMS: atom_id res chain seq x y z
N MET A 1 6.14 42.30 -25.64
CA MET A 1 6.73 40.97 -25.35
C MET A 1 5.98 40.08 -24.34
N PRO A 2 5.30 40.57 -23.27
CA PRO A 2 4.72 39.67 -22.27
C PRO A 2 3.49 38.87 -22.77
N ALA A 3 2.66 39.45 -23.65
CA ALA A 3 1.45 38.80 -24.15
C ALA A 3 1.71 37.50 -24.93
N ARG A 4 2.81 37.41 -25.69
CA ARG A 4 3.19 36.18 -26.40
C ARG A 4 3.65 35.08 -25.45
N LEU A 5 4.40 35.42 -24.39
CA LEU A 5 4.83 34.45 -23.37
C LEU A 5 3.65 33.91 -22.57
N VAL A 6 2.69 34.79 -22.20
CA VAL A 6 1.46 34.39 -21.51
C VAL A 6 0.59 33.50 -22.39
N LEU A 7 0.44 33.83 -23.69
CA LEU A 7 -0.31 33.02 -24.64
C LEU A 7 0.34 31.65 -24.87
N THR A 8 1.67 31.58 -25.01
CA THR A 8 2.39 30.30 -25.13
C THR A 8 2.26 29.46 -23.87
N ALA A 9 2.36 30.07 -22.69
CA ALA A 9 2.16 29.37 -21.42
C ALA A 9 0.73 28.81 -21.26
N LEU A 10 -0.28 29.59 -21.66
CA LEU A 10 -1.68 29.15 -21.63
C LEU A 10 -1.95 28.01 -22.61
N ILE A 11 -1.40 28.08 -23.83
CA ILE A 11 -1.55 26.99 -24.81
C ILE A 11 -0.83 25.73 -24.34
N ALA A 12 0.38 25.86 -23.77
CA ALA A 12 1.11 24.73 -23.20
C ALA A 12 0.36 24.09 -22.02
N ALA A 13 -0.21 24.91 -21.12
CA ALA A 13 -1.03 24.43 -20.02
C ALA A 13 -2.29 23.71 -20.53
N LEU A 14 -3.00 24.28 -21.51
CA LEU A 14 -4.20 23.69 -22.10
C LEU A 14 -3.88 22.37 -22.80
N ALA A 15 -2.83 22.33 -23.61
CA ALA A 15 -2.37 21.12 -24.30
C ALA A 15 -1.95 20.05 -23.29
N GLY A 16 -1.25 20.44 -22.22
CA GLY A 16 -0.91 19.57 -21.10
C GLY A 16 -2.15 18.97 -20.44
N SER A 17 -3.14 19.80 -20.08
CA SER A 17 -4.39 19.34 -19.46
C SER A 17 -5.18 18.39 -20.37
N VAL A 18 -5.25 18.66 -21.68
CA VAL A 18 -5.91 17.78 -22.65
C VAL A 18 -5.16 16.45 -22.79
N ALA A 19 -3.83 16.48 -22.87
CA ALA A 19 -3.01 15.27 -22.94
C ALA A 19 -3.15 14.42 -21.67
N THR A 20 -3.12 15.04 -20.49
CA THR A 20 -3.39 14.37 -19.21
C THR A 20 -4.79 13.78 -19.22
N GLY A 21 -5.82 14.55 -19.58
CA GLY A 21 -7.20 14.04 -19.64
C GLY A 21 -7.37 12.86 -20.59
N ALA A 22 -6.74 12.88 -21.76
CA ALA A 22 -6.74 11.78 -22.71
C ALA A 22 -6.07 10.52 -22.13
N TYR A 23 -4.90 10.69 -21.49
CA TYR A 23 -4.19 9.62 -20.80
C TYR A 23 -5.04 9.01 -19.69
N LEU A 24 -5.70 9.82 -18.87
CA LEU A 24 -6.59 9.34 -17.80
C LEU A 24 -7.81 8.57 -18.34
N ASN A 25 -8.37 9.02 -19.46
CA ASN A 25 -9.49 8.34 -20.09
C ASN A 25 -9.10 7.00 -20.74
N GLU A 26 -7.90 6.91 -21.32
CA GLU A 26 -7.36 5.64 -21.79
C GLU A 26 -7.13 4.67 -20.62
N ARG A 27 -6.53 5.16 -19.53
CA ARG A 27 -6.30 4.38 -18.32
C ARG A 27 -7.57 3.92 -17.64
N ALA A 28 -8.58 4.78 -17.52
CA ALA A 28 -9.88 4.42 -16.95
C ALA A 28 -10.58 3.33 -17.77
N ARG A 29 -10.53 3.43 -19.11
CA ARG A 29 -11.09 2.39 -20.00
C ARG A 29 -10.34 1.07 -19.88
N TRP A 30 -9.03 1.14 -19.73
CA TRP A 30 -8.19 -0.02 -19.53
C TRP A 30 -8.47 -0.70 -18.18
N LEU A 31 -8.62 0.06 -17.08
CA LEU A 31 -9.03 -0.48 -15.77
C LEU A 31 -10.42 -1.12 -15.86
N ALA A 32 -11.35 -0.49 -16.57
CA ALA A 32 -12.69 -1.03 -16.80
C ALA A 32 -12.70 -2.30 -17.67
N ALA A 33 -11.60 -2.59 -18.37
CA ALA A 33 -11.43 -3.82 -19.15
C ALA A 33 -10.84 -4.97 -18.32
N ILE A 34 -10.42 -4.72 -17.08
CA ILE A 34 -9.98 -5.76 -16.14
C ILE A 34 -11.20 -6.20 -15.36
N ASP A 35 -11.67 -7.40 -15.65
CA ASP A 35 -12.73 -8.02 -14.86
C ASP A 35 -12.08 -8.72 -13.66
N PHE A 36 -12.29 -8.19 -12.46
CA PHE A 36 -11.78 -8.81 -11.24
C PHE A 36 -12.73 -8.58 -10.08
N ARG A 37 -12.69 -9.50 -9.12
CA ARG A 37 -13.44 -9.41 -7.88
C ARG A 37 -12.48 -9.52 -6.70
N LEU A 38 -12.64 -8.61 -5.75
CA LEU A 38 -11.94 -8.64 -4.47
C LEU A 38 -12.82 -9.32 -3.42
N VAL A 39 -12.25 -10.28 -2.72
CA VAL A 39 -12.81 -10.82 -1.48
C VAL A 39 -11.93 -10.29 -0.35
N TYR A 40 -12.55 -9.59 0.59
CA TYR A 40 -11.84 -9.04 1.73
C TYR A 40 -11.62 -10.12 2.78
N PRO A 41 -10.39 -10.32 3.27
CA PRO A 41 -10.15 -11.12 4.46
C PRO A 41 -10.89 -10.52 5.66
N GLU A 42 -11.22 -11.35 6.65
CA GLU A 42 -11.96 -10.98 7.86
C GLU A 42 -11.11 -10.19 8.88
N VAL A 43 -10.12 -9.42 8.42
CA VAL A 43 -9.27 -8.62 9.30
C VAL A 43 -10.11 -7.51 9.96
N PRO A 44 -10.14 -7.43 11.31
CA PRO A 44 -10.90 -6.44 12.04
C PRO A 44 -10.53 -5.01 11.65
N ALA A 45 -11.52 -4.12 11.67
CA ALA A 45 -11.34 -2.74 11.22
C ALA A 45 -10.35 -1.96 12.11
N GLU A 46 -10.32 -2.27 13.40
CA GLU A 46 -9.39 -1.72 14.39
C GLU A 46 -7.93 -2.06 14.09
N ILE A 47 -7.64 -3.25 13.56
CA ILE A 47 -6.28 -3.63 13.16
C ILE A 47 -5.87 -2.81 11.94
N LEU A 48 -6.75 -2.70 10.94
CA LEU A 48 -6.50 -1.89 9.75
C LEU A 48 -6.36 -0.40 10.08
N ALA A 49 -7.08 0.10 11.08
CA ALA A 49 -6.95 1.47 11.59
C ALA A 49 -5.61 1.66 12.30
N ALA A 50 -5.21 0.74 13.18
CA ALA A 50 -3.93 0.80 13.89
C ALA A 50 -2.74 0.82 12.92
N VAL A 51 -2.75 -0.01 11.87
CA VAL A 51 -1.72 0.00 10.82
C VAL A 51 -1.70 1.35 10.09
N ARG A 52 -2.88 1.88 9.73
CA ARG A 52 -2.98 3.18 9.05
C ARG A 52 -2.44 4.31 9.91
N GLU A 53 -2.78 4.34 11.18
CA GLU A 53 -2.33 5.36 12.14
C GLU A 53 -0.83 5.27 12.40
N ALA A 54 -0.29 4.05 12.51
CA ALA A 54 1.15 3.81 12.67
C ALA A 54 1.95 4.34 11.47
N GLU A 55 1.49 4.08 10.24
CA GLU A 55 2.10 4.65 9.04
C GLU A 55 1.94 6.18 9.04
N ALA A 56 0.72 6.70 9.21
CA ALA A 56 0.48 8.15 9.19
C ALA A 56 1.34 8.91 10.22
N GLY A 57 1.45 8.40 11.45
CA GLY A 57 2.26 8.99 12.53
C GLY A 57 3.75 8.97 12.22
N TYR A 58 4.26 7.84 11.69
CA TYR A 58 5.67 7.75 11.30
C TYR A 58 6.07 8.80 10.25
N TYR A 59 5.17 9.13 9.33
CA TYR A 59 5.45 10.13 8.30
C TYR A 59 5.18 11.57 8.75
N SER A 60 4.23 11.82 9.66
CA SER A 60 4.06 13.16 10.25
C SER A 60 5.30 13.60 11.03
N ASP A 61 6.05 12.64 11.58
CA ASP A 61 7.28 12.88 12.32
C ASP A 61 8.49 13.13 11.39
N ARG A 62 8.34 12.94 10.08
CA ARG A 62 9.38 13.20 9.08
C ARG A 62 9.26 14.62 8.54
N GLY A 63 10.40 15.29 8.37
CA GLY A 63 10.45 16.67 7.89
C GLY A 63 9.74 16.88 6.54
N LEU A 64 9.28 18.10 6.30
CA LEU A 64 8.43 18.46 5.15
C LEU A 64 8.92 17.91 3.80
N LEU A 65 10.22 17.93 3.52
CA LEU A 65 10.77 17.42 2.27
C LEU A 65 10.46 15.93 2.00
N LEU A 66 10.42 15.11 3.06
CA LEU A 66 10.08 13.69 2.92
C LEU A 66 8.60 13.51 2.62
N VAL A 67 7.71 14.23 3.30
CA VAL A 67 6.26 14.20 3.02
C VAL A 67 5.99 14.55 1.56
N TRP A 68 6.60 15.62 1.06
CA TRP A 68 6.45 16.04 -0.34
C TRP A 68 7.02 15.01 -1.32
N SER A 69 8.13 14.34 -0.98
CA SER A 69 8.69 13.29 -1.83
C SER A 69 7.76 12.08 -1.95
N GLU A 70 7.00 11.75 -0.89
CA GLU A 70 6.03 10.65 -0.89
C GLU A 70 4.76 11.02 -1.67
N GLU A 71 4.25 12.25 -1.51
CA GLU A 71 3.14 12.74 -2.35
C GLU A 71 3.54 12.78 -3.83
N ALA A 72 4.79 13.11 -4.13
CA ALA A 72 5.32 13.03 -5.49
C ALA A 72 5.42 11.58 -5.98
N GLN A 73 5.73 10.59 -5.12
CA GLN A 73 5.71 9.18 -5.48
C GLN A 73 4.30 8.71 -5.86
N ASP A 74 3.28 9.13 -5.12
CA ASP A 74 1.87 8.83 -5.45
C ASP A 74 1.51 9.44 -6.82
N LEU A 75 1.86 10.70 -7.08
CA LEU A 75 1.62 11.33 -8.39
C LEU A 75 2.39 10.63 -9.53
N LEU A 76 3.65 10.24 -9.29
CA LEU A 76 4.45 9.52 -10.28
C LEU A 76 3.88 8.14 -10.58
N THR A 77 3.28 7.49 -9.59
CA THR A 77 2.62 6.20 -9.73
C THR A 77 1.41 6.28 -10.63
N PHE A 78 0.60 7.31 -10.43
CA PHE A 78 -0.54 7.60 -11.30
C PHE A 78 -0.12 7.88 -12.75
N LEU A 79 0.97 8.62 -12.95
CA LEU A 79 1.47 8.96 -14.30
C LEU A 79 2.20 7.80 -14.97
N GLY A 80 2.90 6.96 -14.22
CA GLY A 80 3.81 5.94 -14.73
C GLY A 80 3.93 4.74 -13.79
N PRO A 81 2.90 3.87 -13.70
CA PRO A 81 2.88 2.77 -12.74
C PRO A 81 4.04 1.79 -12.93
N GLY A 82 4.45 1.54 -14.18
CA GLY A 82 5.63 0.70 -14.47
C GLY A 82 6.97 1.28 -14.00
N LEU A 83 7.05 2.57 -13.67
CA LEU A 83 8.24 3.17 -13.05
C LEU A 83 8.23 2.93 -11.54
N THR A 84 7.08 3.08 -10.89
CA THR A 84 6.89 2.81 -9.46
C THR A 84 7.27 1.39 -9.08
N TYR A 85 6.87 0.41 -9.89
CA TYR A 85 7.25 -0.99 -9.68
C TYR A 85 8.75 -1.22 -9.88
N ARG A 86 9.33 -0.63 -10.94
CA ARG A 86 10.77 -0.73 -11.20
C ARG A 86 11.64 -0.09 -10.10
N LEU A 87 11.15 0.98 -9.49
CA LEU A 87 11.86 1.71 -8.43
C LEU A 87 11.46 1.25 -7.01
N ASP A 88 10.53 0.31 -6.90
CA ASP A 88 9.96 -0.18 -5.64
C ASP A 88 9.53 0.94 -4.67
N LEU A 89 8.76 1.90 -5.21
CA LEU A 89 8.26 3.04 -4.43
C LEU A 89 7.13 2.60 -3.48
N SER A 90 7.00 3.32 -2.36
CA SER A 90 5.91 3.11 -1.39
C SER A 90 4.74 4.00 -1.78
N VAL A 91 3.54 3.44 -1.89
CA VAL A 91 2.41 4.14 -2.49
C VAL A 91 1.15 4.06 -1.64
N GLY A 92 0.37 5.14 -1.68
CA GLY A 92 -0.95 5.23 -1.08
C GLY A 92 -0.98 5.44 0.43
N PRO A 93 -2.19 5.43 1.03
CA PRO A 93 -2.38 5.80 2.44
C PRO A 93 -1.77 4.81 3.44
N TYR A 94 -1.43 3.61 2.98
CA TYR A 94 -0.78 2.56 3.76
C TYR A 94 0.70 2.39 3.40
N ARG A 95 1.21 3.12 2.39
CA ARG A 95 2.63 3.14 2.01
C ARG A 95 3.20 1.77 1.68
N ILE A 96 2.39 0.95 1.00
CA ILE A 96 2.77 -0.40 0.61
C ILE A 96 3.80 -0.32 -0.52
N LYS A 97 4.89 -1.09 -0.41
CA LYS A 97 5.87 -1.24 -1.49
C LYS A 97 5.27 -1.97 -2.69
N ALA A 98 5.62 -1.52 -3.89
CA ALA A 98 5.16 -2.14 -5.13
C ALA A 98 5.53 -3.64 -5.20
N SER A 99 6.76 -4.01 -4.81
CA SER A 99 7.20 -5.42 -4.73
C SER A 99 6.38 -6.27 -3.75
N THR A 100 5.86 -5.66 -2.68
CA THR A 100 5.00 -6.36 -1.71
C THR A 100 3.67 -6.72 -2.33
N ILE A 101 3.06 -5.77 -3.05
CA ILE A 101 1.81 -6.03 -3.76
C ILE A 101 2.01 -7.07 -4.87
N GLU A 102 3.12 -6.99 -5.62
CA GLU A 102 3.46 -7.98 -6.65
C GLU A 102 3.58 -9.39 -6.07
N SER A 103 4.32 -9.55 -4.97
CA SER A 103 4.47 -10.85 -4.30
C SER A 103 3.20 -11.36 -3.60
N LEU A 104 2.27 -10.46 -3.25
CA LEU A 104 0.99 -10.82 -2.64
C LEU A 104 0.02 -11.44 -3.65
N LEU A 105 0.08 -11.02 -4.92
CA LEU A 105 -0.95 -11.38 -5.90
C LEU A 105 -1.11 -12.88 -6.14
N PRO A 106 -0.04 -13.66 -6.39
CA PRO A 106 -0.19 -15.09 -6.62
C PRO A 106 -0.88 -15.77 -5.43
N TRP A 107 -0.49 -15.37 -4.21
CA TRP A 107 -1.11 -15.88 -2.98
C TRP A 107 -2.57 -15.44 -2.85
N ALA A 108 -2.91 -14.20 -3.18
CA ALA A 108 -4.28 -13.69 -3.12
C ALA A 108 -5.19 -14.41 -4.12
N VAL A 109 -4.67 -14.77 -5.31
CA VAL A 109 -5.39 -15.58 -6.29
C VAL A 109 -5.57 -17.00 -5.79
N GLU A 110 -4.50 -17.65 -5.33
CA GLU A 110 -4.51 -19.02 -4.81
C GLU A 110 -5.51 -19.20 -3.65
N ASN A 111 -5.64 -18.18 -2.80
CA ASN A 111 -6.51 -18.20 -1.62
C ASN A 111 -7.89 -17.57 -1.87
N GLY A 112 -8.20 -17.18 -3.11
CA GLY A 112 -9.51 -16.64 -3.49
C GLY A 112 -9.83 -15.22 -3.00
N TYR A 113 -8.82 -14.48 -2.54
CA TYR A 113 -8.94 -13.05 -2.17
C TYR A 113 -8.93 -12.11 -3.37
N LEU A 114 -8.35 -12.55 -4.48
CA LEU A 114 -8.42 -11.90 -5.79
C LEU A 114 -8.89 -12.92 -6.83
N VAL A 115 -10.01 -12.65 -7.47
CA VAL A 115 -10.48 -13.43 -8.63
C VAL A 115 -10.26 -12.59 -9.86
N VAL A 116 -9.41 -13.05 -10.78
CA VAL A 116 -9.15 -12.39 -12.07
C VAL A 116 -9.93 -13.13 -13.15
N GLU A 117 -10.77 -12.40 -13.88
CA GLU A 117 -11.55 -12.92 -15.00
C GLU A 117 -11.03 -12.30 -16.31
N GLY A 118 -10.55 -13.15 -17.22
CA GLY A 118 -10.26 -12.74 -18.62
C GLY A 118 -9.11 -11.76 -18.86
N ALA A 119 -8.36 -11.33 -17.84
CA ALA A 119 -7.29 -10.34 -18.00
C ALA A 119 -5.87 -10.96 -18.14
N PRO A 120 -5.02 -10.44 -19.05
CA PRO A 120 -3.58 -10.74 -19.09
C PRO A 120 -2.85 -10.30 -17.81
N GLU A 121 -1.79 -11.01 -17.42
CA GLU A 121 -0.99 -10.75 -16.21
C GLU A 121 -0.39 -9.33 -16.15
N GLU A 122 0.06 -8.79 -17.29
CA GLU A 122 0.54 -7.41 -17.40
C GLU A 122 -0.54 -6.38 -17.00
N HIS A 123 -1.81 -6.71 -17.22
CA HIS A 123 -2.91 -5.86 -16.83
C HIS A 123 -3.15 -5.85 -15.33
N VAL A 124 -2.91 -6.98 -14.67
CA VAL A 124 -3.01 -7.06 -13.23
C VAL A 124 -1.93 -6.17 -12.59
N LEU A 125 -0.66 -6.27 -13.02
CA LEU A 125 0.46 -5.46 -12.51
C LEU A 125 0.21 -3.95 -12.56
N GLN A 126 -0.33 -3.45 -13.68
CA GLN A 126 -0.63 -2.03 -13.84
C GLN A 126 -1.85 -1.60 -12.99
N ALA A 127 -2.80 -2.49 -12.70
CA ALA A 127 -3.95 -2.21 -11.84
C ALA A 127 -3.55 -2.09 -10.36
N LEU A 128 -2.49 -2.79 -9.95
CA LEU A 128 -1.98 -2.75 -8.59
C LEU A 128 -1.47 -1.38 -8.14
N ALA A 129 -0.87 -0.61 -9.06
CA ALA A 129 -0.48 0.77 -8.79
C ALA A 129 -1.69 1.62 -8.37
N TYR A 130 -2.80 1.45 -9.09
CA TYR A 130 -4.07 2.08 -8.75
C TYR A 130 -4.69 1.51 -7.47
N PHE A 131 -4.48 0.22 -7.18
CA PHE A 131 -4.98 -0.39 -5.93
C PHE A 131 -4.34 0.25 -4.69
N ALA A 132 -3.06 0.59 -4.75
CA ALA A 132 -2.41 1.23 -3.62
C ALA A 132 -2.93 2.66 -3.37
N GLU A 133 -3.29 3.42 -4.41
CA GLU A 133 -3.75 4.81 -4.27
C GLU A 133 -5.21 4.93 -3.79
N GLN A 134 -6.08 3.99 -4.14
CA GLN A 134 -7.51 4.07 -3.82
C GLN A 134 -7.78 3.60 -2.39
N PRO A 135 -8.45 4.39 -1.51
CA PRO A 135 -8.64 4.03 -0.10
C PRO A 135 -9.28 2.65 0.14
N GLY A 136 -10.27 2.26 -0.69
CA GLY A 136 -10.91 0.95 -0.59
C GLY A 136 -9.95 -0.19 -0.97
N LEU A 137 -9.21 -0.03 -2.06
CA LEU A 137 -8.32 -1.07 -2.60
C LEU A 137 -7.03 -1.19 -1.78
N ALA A 138 -6.53 -0.07 -1.24
CA ALA A 138 -5.39 -0.05 -0.34
C ALA A 138 -5.73 -0.78 0.97
N ARG A 139 -6.96 -0.58 1.48
CA ARG A 139 -7.47 -1.33 2.63
C ARG A 139 -7.55 -2.83 2.36
N TRP A 140 -8.01 -3.24 1.18
CA TRP A 140 -8.00 -4.64 0.76
C TRP A 140 -6.57 -5.21 0.74
N GLY A 141 -5.63 -4.49 0.11
CA GLY A 141 -4.24 -4.93 -0.01
C GLY A 141 -3.59 -5.17 1.36
N VAL A 142 -3.81 -4.25 2.31
CA VAL A 142 -3.33 -4.42 3.69
C VAL A 142 -3.99 -5.60 4.38
N ALA A 143 -5.32 -5.75 4.26
CA ALA A 143 -6.03 -6.89 4.84
C ALA A 143 -5.47 -8.22 4.30
N ALA A 144 -5.22 -8.31 2.99
CA ALA A 144 -4.63 -9.48 2.36
C ALA A 144 -3.19 -9.75 2.83
N ILE A 145 -2.35 -8.71 2.96
CA ILE A 145 -1.00 -8.86 3.53
C ILE A 145 -1.05 -9.37 4.97
N LEU A 146 -1.90 -8.78 5.81
CA LEU A 146 -2.01 -9.17 7.21
C LEU A 146 -2.53 -10.60 7.37
N GLU A 147 -3.48 -11.03 6.53
CA GLU A 147 -3.95 -12.42 6.50
C GLU A 147 -2.87 -13.38 6.02
N GLN A 148 -2.10 -13.01 4.98
CA GLN A 148 -0.97 -13.80 4.53
C GLN A 148 0.06 -13.96 5.66
N LEU A 149 0.40 -12.88 6.37
CA LEU A 149 1.29 -12.91 7.51
C LEU A 149 0.73 -13.78 8.64
N ARG A 150 -0.55 -13.64 9.00
CA ARG A 150 -1.18 -14.49 10.01
C ARG A 150 -1.05 -15.97 9.64
N GLN A 151 -1.36 -16.33 8.40
CA GLN A 151 -1.32 -17.72 7.94
C GLN A 151 0.11 -18.30 7.83
N ARG A 152 1.11 -17.46 7.57
CA ARG A 152 2.51 -17.91 7.41
C ARG A 152 3.26 -18.01 8.75
N HIS A 153 2.80 -17.31 9.79
CA HIS A 153 3.46 -17.37 11.10
C HIS A 153 3.13 -18.69 11.81
N PRO A 154 4.12 -19.44 12.34
CA PRO A 154 3.89 -20.71 13.02
C PRO A 154 2.86 -20.63 14.15
N GLU A 155 2.92 -19.55 14.94
CA GLU A 155 2.05 -19.38 16.11
C GLU A 155 0.73 -18.65 15.80
N LEU A 156 0.67 -17.76 14.79
CA LEU A 156 -0.55 -16.98 14.49
C LEU A 156 -1.52 -17.71 13.57
N ARG A 157 -1.05 -18.71 12.81
CA ARG A 157 -1.85 -19.40 11.77
C ARG A 157 -3.17 -19.96 12.30
N GLY A 158 -3.17 -20.46 13.52
CA GLY A 158 -4.34 -21.03 14.19
C GLY A 158 -5.15 -20.02 15.02
N MET A 159 -4.63 -18.81 15.25
CA MET A 159 -5.30 -17.81 16.09
C MET A 159 -6.41 -17.11 15.29
N ALA A 160 -7.55 -16.93 15.96
CA ALA A 160 -8.65 -16.15 15.42
C ALA A 160 -8.30 -14.66 15.40
N TRP A 161 -8.87 -13.91 14.46
CA TRP A 161 -8.65 -12.48 14.37
C TRP A 161 -9.09 -11.73 15.64
N ASP A 162 -10.16 -12.17 16.30
CA ASP A 162 -10.64 -11.58 17.56
C ASP A 162 -9.60 -11.73 18.69
N GLU A 163 -8.88 -12.84 18.73
CA GLU A 163 -7.81 -13.09 19.70
C GLU A 163 -6.61 -12.17 19.42
N ILE A 164 -6.23 -12.04 18.15
CA ILE A 164 -5.15 -11.13 17.71
C ILE A 164 -5.54 -9.67 18.00
N ALA A 165 -6.78 -9.28 17.75
CA ALA A 165 -7.27 -7.92 17.99
C ALA A 165 -7.29 -7.56 19.48
N ALA A 166 -7.51 -8.55 20.36
CA ALA A 166 -7.50 -8.36 21.79
C ALA A 166 -6.09 -8.11 22.38
N ASP A 167 -5.02 -8.48 21.68
CA ASP A 167 -3.64 -8.27 22.11
C ASP A 167 -2.86 -7.35 21.15
N ARG A 168 -2.61 -6.12 21.60
CA ARG A 168 -1.85 -5.13 20.84
C ARG A 168 -0.43 -5.61 20.46
N ARG A 169 0.18 -6.52 21.22
CA ARG A 169 1.50 -7.10 20.88
C ARG A 169 1.43 -7.99 19.65
N LEU A 170 0.34 -8.76 19.50
CA LEU A 170 0.09 -9.59 18.31
C LEU A 170 -0.23 -8.72 17.07
N VAL A 171 -0.97 -7.63 17.26
CA VAL A 171 -1.15 -6.61 16.20
C VAL A 171 0.19 -6.03 15.77
N ALA A 172 1.05 -5.66 16.72
CA ALA A 172 2.40 -5.19 16.43
C ALA A 172 3.27 -6.27 15.78
N LYS A 173 3.04 -7.54 16.10
CA LYS A 173 3.78 -8.64 15.47
C LYS A 173 3.45 -8.75 13.99
N LEU A 174 2.17 -8.70 13.64
CA LEU A 174 1.74 -8.66 12.24
C LEU A 174 2.28 -7.42 11.53
N TYR A 175 2.20 -6.25 12.17
CA TYR A 175 2.77 -5.02 11.62
C TYR A 175 4.31 -5.09 11.45
N SER A 176 5.02 -5.90 12.23
CA SER A 176 6.47 -6.10 12.06
C SER A 176 6.82 -6.79 10.74
N GLY A 177 5.95 -7.67 10.24
CA GLY A 177 6.11 -8.36 8.96
C GLY A 177 5.56 -7.57 7.77
N TYR A 178 4.82 -6.49 8.04
CA TYR A 178 4.25 -5.62 7.03
C TYR A 178 5.34 -4.78 6.36
N MET A 179 5.54 -4.97 5.05
CA MET A 179 6.52 -4.24 4.22
C MET A 179 6.01 -2.85 3.80
N GLY A 180 5.80 -1.98 4.79
CA GLY A 180 5.87 -0.53 4.57
C GLY A 180 7.33 -0.08 4.58
N ALA A 181 7.71 0.66 5.61
CA ALA A 181 9.03 1.29 5.74
C ALA A 181 9.98 0.58 6.74
N GLY A 182 10.27 -0.72 6.55
CA GLY A 182 11.41 -1.39 7.23
C GLY A 182 11.13 -2.68 8.02
N GLY A 183 10.24 -3.56 7.56
CA GLY A 183 10.00 -4.86 8.22
C GLY A 183 11.21 -5.81 8.16
N ASP A 184 11.55 -6.42 9.29
CA ASP A 184 12.57 -7.47 9.42
C ASP A 184 11.94 -8.85 9.16
N TRP A 185 11.85 -9.23 7.89
CA TRP A 185 11.30 -10.53 7.49
C TRP A 185 12.08 -11.72 8.03
N SER A 186 13.40 -11.59 8.16
CA SER A 186 14.27 -12.63 8.70
C SER A 186 13.91 -12.98 10.15
N GLY A 187 13.74 -11.97 11.00
CA GLY A 187 13.36 -12.17 12.40
C GLY A 187 11.85 -12.34 12.62
N TRP A 188 11.00 -11.99 11.65
CA TRP A 188 9.55 -12.04 11.83
C TRP A 188 9.02 -13.46 12.05
N ALA A 189 9.55 -14.48 11.38
CA ALA A 189 9.05 -15.85 11.55
C ALA A 189 9.60 -16.58 12.79
N GLU A 190 10.61 -16.02 13.46
CA GLU A 190 11.40 -16.73 14.48
C GLU A 190 10.85 -16.61 15.91
N SER A 191 9.98 -15.65 16.19
CA SER A 191 9.47 -15.35 17.54
C SER A 191 8.10 -14.69 17.48
N ILE A 192 7.21 -14.96 18.44
CA ILE A 192 5.93 -14.24 18.58
C ILE A 192 6.09 -12.76 18.97
N GLU A 193 7.26 -12.38 19.50
CA GLU A 193 7.48 -11.01 19.95
C GLU A 193 7.58 -10.03 18.76
N PRO A 194 6.92 -8.86 18.86
CA PRO A 194 6.98 -7.84 17.83
C PRO A 194 8.38 -7.21 17.72
N GLY A 195 8.77 -6.78 16.53
CA GLY A 195 10.00 -6.03 16.31
C GLY A 195 9.96 -4.65 17.01
N PRO A 196 11.13 -4.08 17.37
CA PRO A 196 11.20 -2.84 18.15
C PRO A 196 10.56 -1.64 17.43
N GLU A 197 10.69 -1.56 16.10
CA GLU A 197 10.10 -0.47 15.33
C GLU A 197 8.57 -0.54 15.30
N ALA A 198 8.01 -1.75 15.18
CA ALA A 198 6.57 -1.96 15.26
C ALA A 198 6.03 -1.62 16.65
N GLN A 199 6.76 -2.02 17.70
CA GLN A 199 6.43 -1.64 19.08
C GLN A 199 6.43 -0.12 19.26
N ARG A 200 7.42 0.59 18.72
CA ARG A 200 7.51 2.05 18.78
C ARG A 200 6.33 2.72 18.06
N ARG A 201 6.08 2.34 16.79
CA ARG A 201 5.04 2.97 15.96
C ARG A 201 3.62 2.71 16.44
N LEU A 202 3.38 1.56 17.08
CA LEU A 202 2.09 1.23 17.69
C LEU A 202 1.99 1.63 19.17
N GLY A 203 2.95 2.41 19.69
CA GLY A 203 2.91 2.94 21.06
C GLY A 203 2.95 1.87 22.15
N LEU A 204 3.73 0.80 21.94
CA LEU A 204 4.00 -0.27 22.91
C LEU A 204 5.37 -0.15 23.58
N ALA A 205 6.32 0.55 22.95
CA ALA A 205 7.58 0.85 23.59
C ALA A 205 7.32 1.85 24.73
N GLU A 206 7.61 1.44 25.97
CA GLU A 206 7.68 2.38 27.09
C GLU A 206 8.61 3.53 26.71
N ASP A 207 8.18 4.75 27.02
CA ASP A 207 8.93 5.98 26.87
C ASP A 207 10.22 5.86 27.71
N ARG A 208 11.27 5.26 27.12
CA ARG A 208 12.60 5.25 27.70
C ARG A 208 13.13 6.66 27.51
N GLY A 209 12.69 7.56 28.39
CA GLY A 209 13.15 8.93 28.47
C GLY A 209 14.67 8.97 28.36
N VAL A 210 15.14 9.53 27.26
CA VAL A 210 16.52 10.00 27.09
C VAL A 210 16.47 11.52 27.13
#